data_AF-A0A3B8NL28-F1
#
_entry.id   AF-A0A3B8NL28-F1
#
_cell.length_a   1.000
_cell.length_b   1.000
_cell.length_c   1.000
_cell.angle_alpha   90.00
_cell.angle_beta   90.00
_cell.angle_gamma   90.00
#
_symmetry.space_group_name_H-M   'P 1'
#
loop_
_entity.id
_entity.type
_entity.pdbx_description
1 polymer ?
#
loop_
_entity_poly.entity_id
_entity_poly.type
_entity_poly.pdbx_seq_one_letter_code
_entity_poly.pdbx_strand_id
1 'polypeptide(L)'
;MYPGKQFTEDAIKLIQEELISLPVLEGLKGKLEELAKSLEGIKDNKTFLRTNRGARVAEAIFEKLKSLKESGDREKAKELFAVVEQEVAELVEKCRTMVIRMT
;
A
#
# COMPACT_ATOMS: atom_id res chain seq x y z
N MET A 1 16.48 9.28 -4.05
CA MET A 1 15.20 8.62 -3.70
C MET A 1 14.23 8.83 -4.86
N TYR A 2 13.39 7.86 -5.25
CA TYR A 2 12.39 8.05 -6.31
C TYR A 2 10.98 8.01 -5.71
N PRO A 3 9.99 8.71 -6.31
CA PRO A 3 8.68 8.94 -5.68
C PRO A 3 7.96 7.66 -5.27
N GLY A 4 7.94 6.62 -6.15
CA GLY A 4 7.26 5.37 -5.82
C GLY A 4 7.82 4.64 -4.60
N LYS A 5 9.13 4.74 -4.33
CA LYS A 5 9.72 4.18 -3.10
C LYS A 5 9.29 4.98 -1.88
N GLN A 6 9.32 6.31 -1.97
CA GLN A 6 8.90 7.19 -0.88
C GLN A 6 7.46 6.90 -0.46
N PHE A 7 6.52 6.89 -1.43
CA PHE A 7 5.11 6.58 -1.15
C PHE A 7 4.91 5.17 -0.57
N THR A 8 5.70 4.19 -1.02
CA THR A 8 5.63 2.82 -0.48
C THR A 8 6.11 2.79 0.98
N GLU A 9 7.21 3.46 1.31
CA GLU A 9 7.72 3.55 2.68
C GLU A 9 6.77 4.32 3.60
N ASP A 10 6.18 5.41 3.11
CA ASP A 10 5.20 6.20 3.87
C ASP A 10 3.90 5.42 4.10
N ALA A 11 3.45 4.63 3.12
CA ALA A 11 2.32 3.72 3.27
C ALA A 11 2.59 2.64 4.33
N ILE A 12 3.78 2.03 4.34
CA ILE A 12 4.17 1.04 5.36
C ILE A 12 4.12 1.65 6.76
N LYS A 13 4.72 2.83 6.94
CA LYS A 13 4.71 3.54 8.23
C LYS A 13 3.30 3.87 8.68
N LEU A 14 2.48 4.42 7.79
CA LEU A 14 1.08 4.77 8.10
C LEU A 14 0.29 3.55 8.55
N ILE A 15 0.50 2.39 7.92
CA ILE A 15 -0.14 1.14 8.34
C ILE A 15 0.33 0.73 9.73
N GLN A 16 1.65 0.63 9.93
CA GLN A 16 2.26 0.06 11.14
C GLN A 16 2.07 0.94 12.38
N GLU A 17 2.20 2.27 12.22
CA GLU A 17 2.17 3.22 13.33
C GLU A 17 0.75 3.69 13.64
N GLU A 18 -0.10 3.85 12.62
CA GLU A 18 -1.39 4.52 12.79
C GLU A 18 -2.57 3.57 12.58
N LEU A 19 -2.68 2.93 11.41
CA LEU A 19 -3.90 2.19 11.06
C LEU A 19 -4.13 0.95 11.92
N ILE A 20 -3.07 0.22 12.31
CA ILE A 20 -3.20 -0.95 13.20
C ILE A 20 -3.73 -0.56 14.59
N SER A 21 -3.54 0.69 15.01
CA SER A 21 -4.05 1.18 16.30
C SER A 21 -5.52 1.60 16.25
N LEU A 22 -6.11 1.78 15.07
CA LEU A 22 -7.46 2.33 14.92
C LEU A 22 -8.54 1.30 15.33
N PRO A 23 -9.47 1.66 16.24
CA PRO A 23 -10.56 0.77 16.67
C PRO A 23 -11.49 0.36 15.52
N VAL A 24 -11.74 1.27 14.58
CA VAL A 24 -12.57 0.99 13.40
C VAL A 24 -11.98 -0.12 12.53
N LEU A 25 -10.65 -0.30 12.56
CA LEU A 25 -9.89 -1.30 11.81
C LEU A 25 -9.51 -2.54 12.64
N GLU A 26 -10.03 -2.70 13.86
CA GLU A 26 -9.62 -3.78 14.76
C GLU A 26 -9.76 -5.19 14.15
N GLY A 27 -10.84 -5.44 13.42
CA GLY A 27 -11.05 -6.71 12.71
C GLY A 27 -10.20 -6.89 11.44
N LEU A 28 -9.45 -5.87 11.03
CA LEU A 28 -8.60 -5.85 9.83
C LEU A 28 -7.11 -5.78 10.15
N LYS A 29 -6.71 -5.72 11.43
CA LYS A 29 -5.30 -5.59 11.85
C LYS A 29 -4.39 -6.64 11.21
N GLY A 30 -4.79 -7.91 11.21
CA GLY A 30 -4.01 -8.98 10.58
C GLY A 30 -3.80 -8.75 9.07
N LYS A 31 -4.85 -8.30 8.37
CA LYS A 31 -4.75 -7.97 6.94
C LYS A 31 -3.90 -6.72 6.68
N LEU A 32 -3.97 -5.71 7.56
CA LEU A 32 -3.11 -4.53 7.52
C LEU A 32 -1.63 -4.92 7.67
N GLU A 33 -1.31 -5.82 8.59
CA GLU A 33 0.05 -6.34 8.74
C GLU A 33 0.53 -7.11 7.50
N GLU A 34 -0.33 -7.91 6.88
CA GLU A 34 -0.02 -8.60 5.63
C GLU A 34 0.20 -7.61 4.47
N LEU A 35 -0.57 -6.54 4.40
CA LEU A 35 -0.37 -5.46 3.43
C LEU A 35 0.97 -4.75 3.63
N ALA A 36 1.28 -4.38 4.87
CA ALA A 36 2.56 -3.75 5.20
C ALA A 36 3.72 -4.67 4.78
N LYS A 37 3.68 -5.96 5.11
CA LYS A 37 4.69 -6.95 4.69
C LYS A 37 4.81 -7.08 3.17
N SER A 38 3.69 -7.03 2.47
CA SER A 38 3.66 -7.11 0.99
C SER A 38 4.33 -5.90 0.35
N LEU A 39 4.05 -4.69 0.87
CA LEU A 39 4.70 -3.44 0.46
C LEU A 39 6.20 -3.44 0.84
N GLU A 40 6.53 -3.95 2.02
CA GLU A 40 7.91 -4.10 2.51
C GLU A 40 8.76 -4.93 1.54
N GLY A 41 8.18 -6.00 0.98
CA GLY A 41 8.83 -6.89 0.02
C GLY A 41 9.08 -6.25 -1.35
N ILE A 42 8.46 -5.10 -1.66
CA ILE A 42 8.61 -4.43 -2.97
C ILE A 42 9.18 -3.01 -2.89
N LYS A 43 9.38 -2.44 -1.69
CA LYS A 43 9.83 -1.04 -1.52
C LYS A 43 11.12 -0.68 -2.26
N ASP A 44 12.01 -1.66 -2.43
CA ASP A 44 13.28 -1.51 -3.14
C ASP A 44 13.23 -1.89 -4.64
N ASN A 45 12.04 -2.21 -5.18
CA ASN A 45 11.86 -2.53 -6.59
C ASN A 45 11.99 -1.28 -7.47
N LYS A 46 13.20 -1.05 -8.00
CA LYS A 46 13.49 0.11 -8.84
C LYS A 46 12.87 0.02 -10.23
N THR A 47 12.58 -1.18 -10.74
CA THR A 47 12.13 -1.40 -12.11
C THR A 47 10.75 -0.82 -12.36
N PHE A 48 9.80 -1.08 -11.46
CA PHE A 48 8.45 -0.55 -11.60
C PHE A 48 8.25 0.77 -10.85
N LEU A 49 8.71 0.89 -9.60
CA LEU A 49 8.42 2.06 -8.75
C LEU A 49 9.12 3.35 -9.19
N ARG A 50 10.16 3.26 -10.04
CA ARG A 50 10.78 4.45 -10.66
C ARG A 50 9.95 5.00 -11.83
N THR A 51 9.04 4.21 -12.39
CA THR A 51 8.17 4.66 -13.49
C THR A 51 7.08 5.60 -12.99
N ASN A 52 6.59 6.48 -13.86
CA ASN A 52 5.44 7.34 -13.54
C ASN A 52 4.20 6.53 -13.14
N ARG A 53 4.01 5.34 -13.73
CA ARG A 53 2.90 4.45 -13.40
C ARG A 53 3.06 3.87 -12.00
N GLY A 54 4.22 3.31 -11.67
CA GLY A 54 4.50 2.76 -10.34
C GLY A 54 4.40 3.82 -9.24
N ALA A 55 4.91 5.03 -9.51
CA ALA A 55 4.78 6.16 -8.60
C ALA A 55 3.32 6.55 -8.34
N ARG A 56 2.49 6.67 -9.39
CA ARG A 56 1.05 7.00 -9.25
C ARG A 56 0.26 5.93 -8.49
N VAL A 57 0.56 4.65 -8.71
CA VAL A 57 -0.12 3.56 -7.99
C VAL A 57 0.27 3.60 -6.51
N ALA A 58 1.56 3.76 -6.20
CA ALA A 58 2.02 3.89 -4.81
C ALA A 58 1.42 5.12 -4.10
N GLU A 59 1.35 6.25 -4.80
CA GLU A 59 0.70 7.48 -4.32
C GLU A 59 -0.80 7.26 -4.06
N ALA A 60 -1.52 6.62 -4.99
CA ALA A 60 -2.94 6.34 -4.84
C ALA A 60 -3.24 5.42 -3.64
N ILE A 61 -2.38 4.42 -3.40
CA ILE A 61 -2.45 3.55 -2.21
C ILE A 61 -2.26 4.38 -0.95
N PHE A 62 -1.23 5.24 -0.91
CA PHE A 62 -0.94 6.07 0.24
C PHE A 62 -2.09 7.04 0.58
N GLU A 63 -2.67 7.71 -0.42
CA GLU A 63 -3.79 8.63 -0.20
C GLU A 63 -5.06 7.90 0.26
N LYS A 64 -5.31 6.67 -0.20
CA LYS A 64 -6.41 5.85 0.32
C LYS A 64 -6.17 5.38 1.76
N LEU A 65 -4.92 5.06 2.12
CA LEU A 65 -4.54 4.74 3.49
C LEU A 65 -4.72 5.95 4.42
N LYS A 66 -4.44 7.18 3.95
CA LYS A 66 -4.80 8.40 4.69
C LYS A 66 -6.30 8.55 4.86
N SER A 67 -7.06 8.30 3.79
CA SER A 67 -8.52 8.33 3.84
C SER A 67 -9.08 7.30 4.84
N LEU A 68 -8.44 6.14 4.95
CA LEU A 68 -8.74 5.13 5.97
C LEU A 68 -8.49 5.63 7.39
N LYS A 69 -7.40 6.37 7.59
CA LYS A 69 -7.08 6.98 8.88
C LYS A 69 -8.11 8.03 9.30
N GLU A 70 -8.59 8.81 8.35
CA GLU A 70 -9.59 9.87 8.57
C GLU A 70 -11.04 9.32 8.63
N SER A 71 -11.26 8.08 8.19
CA SER A 71 -12.58 7.45 8.23
C SER A 71 -13.00 7.12 9.66
N GLY A 72 -14.01 7.83 10.16
CA GLY A 72 -14.68 7.51 11.43
C GLY A 72 -15.69 6.36 11.33
N ASP A 73 -15.94 5.84 10.12
CA ASP A 73 -16.96 4.84 9.83
C ASP A 73 -16.34 3.47 9.52
N ARG A 74 -16.77 2.43 10.22
CA ARG A 74 -16.25 1.06 10.11
C ARG A 74 -16.63 0.36 8.81
N GLU A 75 -17.81 0.62 8.26
CA GLU A 75 -18.24 0.01 6.99
C GLU A 75 -17.49 0.65 5.82
N LYS A 76 -17.42 1.98 5.79
CA LYS A 76 -16.62 2.70 4.78
C LYS A 76 -15.15 2.35 4.87
N ALA A 77 -14.61 2.19 6.08
CA ALA A 77 -13.23 1.75 6.27
C ALA A 77 -12.99 0.35 5.68
N LYS A 78 -13.95 -0.58 5.78
CA LYS A 78 -13.83 -1.90 5.14
C LYS A 78 -13.86 -1.81 3.61
N GLU A 79 -14.74 -0.99 3.05
CA GLU A 79 -14.82 -0.78 1.60
C GLU A 79 -13.54 -0.17 1.04
N LEU A 80 -13.05 0.91 1.67
CA LEU A 80 -11.78 1.54 1.32
C LEU A 80 -10.61 0.55 1.46
N PHE A 81 -10.61 -0.24 2.54
CA PHE A 81 -9.58 -1.24 2.76
C PHE A 81 -9.57 -2.32 1.66
N ALA A 82 -10.74 -2.79 1.20
CA ALA A 82 -10.82 -3.76 0.13
C ALA A 82 -10.25 -3.21 -1.20
N VAL A 83 -10.46 -1.92 -1.48
CA VAL A 83 -9.85 -1.26 -2.65
C VAL A 83 -8.34 -1.18 -2.50
N VAL A 84 -7.84 -0.80 -1.32
CA VAL A 84 -6.40 -0.77 -1.04
C VAL A 84 -5.78 -2.17 -1.18
N GLU A 85 -6.45 -3.20 -0.68
CA GLU A 85 -6.00 -4.61 -0.78
C GLU A 85 -5.81 -5.02 -2.25
N GLN A 86 -6.75 -4.66 -3.12
CA GLN A 86 -6.66 -4.92 -4.56
C GLN A 86 -5.53 -4.13 -5.23
N GLU A 87 -5.39 -2.83 -4.95
CA GLU A 87 -4.34 -2.00 -5.57
C GLU A 87 -2.94 -2.42 -5.13
N VAL A 88 -2.76 -2.80 -3.86
CA VAL A 88 -1.49 -3.33 -3.37
C VAL A 88 -1.17 -4.67 -4.05
N ALA A 89 -2.16 -5.55 -4.22
CA ALA A 89 -1.96 -6.81 -4.95
C ALA A 89 -1.51 -6.55 -6.40
N GLU A 90 -2.15 -5.61 -7.12
CA GLU A 90 -1.72 -5.23 -8.47
C GLU A 90 -0.29 -4.65 -8.46
N LEU A 91 0.01 -3.74 -7.53
CA LEU A 91 1.34 -3.13 -7.41
C LEU A 91 2.42 -4.20 -7.20
N VAL A 92 2.18 -5.16 -6.30
CA VAL A 92 3.09 -6.28 -6.03
C VAL A 92 3.27 -7.16 -7.26
N GLU A 93 2.18 -7.50 -7.96
CA GLU A 93 2.25 -8.29 -9.19
C GLU A 93 3.04 -7.58 -10.29
N LYS A 94 2.82 -6.27 -10.50
CA LYS A 94 3.60 -5.48 -11.47
C LYS A 94 5.07 -5.41 -11.09
N CYS A 95 5.39 -5.20 -9.81
CA CYS A 95 6.75 -5.25 -9.30
C CYS A 95 7.40 -6.62 -9.56
N ARG A 96 6.67 -7.74 -9.40
CA ARG A 96 7.19 -9.09 -9.65
C ARG A 96 7.36 -9.39 -11.13
N THR A 97 6.40 -9.00 -11.97
CA THR A 97 6.39 -9.35 -13.40
C THR A 97 7.32 -8.48 -14.25
N MET A 98 7.52 -7.20 -13.89
CA MET A 98 8.48 -6.34 -14.59
C MET A 98 9.95 -6.70 -14.31
N VAL A 99 10.25 -7.44 -13.24
CA VAL A 99 11.62 -7.95 -12.98
C VAL A 99 12.04 -8.98 -14.04
N ILE A 100 11.08 -9.64 -14.73
CA ILE A 100 11.33 -10.78 -15.63
C ILE A 100 11.59 -10.34 -17.10
N ARG A 101 11.53 -9.04 -17.44
CA ARG A 101 11.76 -8.58 -18.84
C ARG A 101 13.09 -7.84 -19.06
N MET A 102 14.15 -8.25 -18.38
CA MET A 102 15.53 -7.77 -18.63
C MET A 102 16.52 -8.93 -18.84
N THR A 103 16.12 -9.98 -19.56
CA THR A 103 17.04 -10.99 -20.11
C THR A 103 17.11 -10.85 -21.61
#